data_AF-A0A0T9R5Z0-F1
#
_entry.id   AF-A0A0T9R5Z0-F1
#
_cell.length_a   1.000
_cell.length_b   1.000
_cell.length_c   1.000
_cell.angle_alpha   90.00
_cell.angle_beta   90.00
_cell.angle_gamma   90.00
#
_symmetry.space_group_name_H-M   'P 1'
#
loop_
_entity.id
_entity.type
_entity.pdbx_description
1 polymer ?
#
loop_
_entity_poly.entity_id
_entity_poly.type
_entity_poly.pdbx_seq_one_letter_code
_entity_poly.pdbx_strand_id
1 'polypeptide(L)'
;MLYLNQAVKKHQQPGVPMSASQMRTAIYEGAVLRVRPKAMTVATIMAGLLPIMWGGGAGSEVMQRIAAPMIGGMLSAPLLSMLVIPAMYMLLHKADRQP
;
A
#
# COMPACT_ATOMS: atom_id res chain seq x y z
N MET A 1 -10.71 8.20 -3.41
CA MET A 1 -11.91 8.21 -4.26
C MET A 1 -11.63 8.63 -5.71
N LEU A 2 -10.72 9.60 -5.98
CA LEU A 2 -10.49 10.13 -7.34
C LEU A 2 -10.05 9.11 -8.41
N TYR A 3 -9.13 8.18 -8.08
CA TYR A 3 -8.61 7.19 -9.03
C TYR A 3 -9.61 6.07 -9.38
N LEU A 4 -10.53 5.74 -8.46
CA LEU A 4 -11.59 4.76 -8.72
C LEU A 4 -12.59 5.32 -9.76
N ASN A 5 -12.91 6.61 -9.64
CA ASN A 5 -13.73 7.33 -10.62
C ASN A 5 -13.04 7.45 -11.98
N GLN A 6 -11.71 7.64 -12.05
CA GLN A 6 -11.00 7.69 -13.33
C GLN A 6 -10.97 6.33 -14.06
N ALA A 7 -10.83 5.23 -13.33
CA ALA A 7 -10.84 3.88 -13.92
C ALA A 7 -12.24 3.49 -14.44
N VAL A 8 -13.29 3.79 -13.67
CA VAL A 8 -14.70 3.55 -14.07
C VAL A 8 -15.06 4.39 -15.30
N LYS A 9 -14.60 5.64 -15.37
CA LYS A 9 -14.86 6.52 -16.52
C LYS A 9 -14.14 6.08 -17.81
N LYS A 10 -13.05 5.30 -17.70
CA LYS A 10 -12.31 4.78 -18.86
C LYS A 10 -12.96 3.54 -19.48
N HIS A 11 -13.84 2.84 -18.75
CA HIS A 11 -14.48 1.60 -19.19
C HIS A 11 -16.02 1.62 -19.14
N GLN A 12 -16.65 2.69 -18.64
CA GLN A 12 -18.09 2.88 -18.77
C GLN A 12 -18.47 3.29 -20.19
N GLN A 13 -18.87 2.31 -20.98
CA GLN A 13 -19.86 2.55 -22.01
C GLN A 13 -21.21 2.74 -21.30
N PRO A 14 -21.93 3.85 -21.54
CA PRO A 14 -23.21 4.09 -20.88
C PRO A 14 -24.18 2.96 -21.23
N GLY A 15 -24.62 2.19 -20.23
CA GLY A 15 -25.66 1.16 -20.38
C GLY A 15 -25.24 -0.30 -20.18
N VAL A 16 -23.95 -0.62 -19.95
CA VAL A 16 -23.51 -2.00 -19.71
C VAL A 16 -23.19 -2.24 -18.22
N PRO A 17 -23.82 -3.21 -17.53
CA PRO A 17 -23.46 -3.55 -16.16
C PRO A 17 -22.02 -4.09 -16.11
N MET A 18 -21.22 -3.53 -15.20
CA MET A 18 -19.80 -3.84 -15.08
C MET A 18 -19.63 -5.32 -14.67
N SER A 19 -19.02 -6.12 -15.55
CA SER A 19 -18.80 -7.54 -15.30
C SER A 19 -17.90 -7.77 -14.08
N ALA A 20 -18.09 -8.88 -13.36
CA ALA A 20 -17.27 -9.24 -12.20
C ALA A 20 -15.75 -9.29 -12.53
N SER A 21 -15.38 -9.56 -13.78
CA SER A 21 -13.99 -9.51 -14.25
C SER A 21 -13.46 -8.07 -14.34
N GLN A 22 -14.26 -7.13 -14.86
CA GLN A 22 -13.90 -5.71 -14.96
C GLN A 22 -13.71 -5.06 -13.59
N MET A 23 -14.52 -5.48 -12.59
CA MET A 23 -14.36 -5.00 -11.22
C MET A 23 -13.05 -5.48 -10.58
N ARG A 24 -12.65 -6.73 -10.80
CA ARG A 24 -11.33 -7.24 -10.34
C ARG A 24 -10.18 -6.48 -11.00
N THR A 25 -10.28 -6.19 -12.30
CA THR A 25 -9.25 -5.43 -13.02
C THR A 25 -9.13 -4.00 -12.48
N ALA A 26 -10.25 -3.31 -12.24
CA ALA A 26 -10.23 -1.94 -11.69
C ALA A 26 -9.66 -1.90 -10.26
N ILE A 27 -9.96 -2.90 -9.42
CA ILE A 27 -9.37 -3.05 -8.09
C ILE A 27 -7.86 -3.30 -8.19
N TYR A 28 -7.42 -4.15 -9.13
CA TYR A 28 -6.01 -4.46 -9.33
C TYR A 28 -5.23 -3.25 -9.83
N GLU A 29 -5.72 -2.54 -10.86
CA GLU A 29 -5.11 -1.29 -11.34
C GLU A 29 -5.05 -0.23 -10.23
N GLY A 30 -6.15 -0.07 -9.47
CA GLY A 30 -6.21 0.86 -8.34
C GLY A 30 -5.26 0.50 -7.19
N ALA A 31 -5.02 -0.80 -6.96
CA ALA A 31 -4.06 -1.28 -5.98
C ALA A 31 -2.62 -1.03 -6.45
N VAL A 32 -2.27 -1.40 -7.69
CA VAL A 32 -0.92 -1.24 -8.25
C VAL A 32 -0.50 0.23 -8.30
N LEU A 33 -1.42 1.15 -8.62
CA LEU A 33 -1.18 2.60 -8.60
C LEU A 33 -0.77 3.13 -7.22
N ARG A 34 -1.16 2.45 -6.12
CA ARG A 34 -0.77 2.82 -4.75
C ARG A 34 0.46 2.07 -4.25
N VAL A 35 0.71 0.87 -4.77
CA VAL A 35 1.91 0.07 -4.45
C VAL A 35 3.17 0.80 -4.89
N ARG A 36 3.20 1.35 -6.12
CA ARG A 36 4.40 2.02 -6.66
C ARG A 36 4.88 3.18 -5.77
N PRO A 37 4.04 4.17 -5.39
CA PRO A 37 4.46 5.23 -4.48
C PRO A 37 4.85 4.73 -3.09
N LYS A 38 4.12 3.77 -2.50
CA LYS A 38 4.45 3.21 -1.18
C LYS A 38 5.81 2.52 -1.18
N ALA A 39 6.09 1.71 -2.22
CA ALA A 39 7.36 1.03 -2.38
C ALA A 39 8.52 2.02 -2.61
N MET A 40 8.28 3.10 -3.36
CA MET A 40 9.27 4.16 -3.59
C MET A 40 9.72 4.79 -2.27
N THR A 41 8.78 5.19 -1.41
CA THR A 41 9.12 5.79 -0.12
C THR A 41 9.90 4.84 0.78
N VAL A 42 9.47 3.57 0.86
CA VAL A 42 10.18 2.55 1.64
C VAL A 42 11.60 2.35 1.11
N ALA A 43 11.77 2.23 -0.21
CA ALA A 43 13.07 2.05 -0.84
C ALA A 43 14.01 3.25 -0.60
N THR A 44 13.51 4.48 -0.73
CA THR A 44 14.31 5.69 -0.49
C THR A 44 14.80 5.77 0.94
N ILE A 45 13.94 5.51 1.92
CA ILE A 45 14.36 5.61 3.32
C ILE A 45 15.27 4.45 3.71
N MET A 46 15.01 3.23 3.21
CA MET A 46 15.93 2.10 3.38
C MET A 46 17.31 2.44 2.82
N ALA A 47 17.40 3.04 1.63
CA ALA A 47 18.67 3.46 1.04
C ALA A 47 19.41 4.52 1.89
N GLY A 48 18.67 5.45 2.52
CA GLY A 48 19.26 6.47 3.41
C GLY A 48 19.69 5.95 4.78
N LEU A 49 19.04 4.92 5.30
CA LEU A 49 19.34 4.32 6.61
C LEU A 49 20.34 3.15 6.54
N LEU A 50 20.51 2.54 5.36
CA LEU A 50 21.43 1.44 5.12
C LEU A 50 22.88 1.73 5.59
N PRO A 51 23.46 2.92 5.34
CA PRO A 51 24.81 3.23 5.78
C PRO A 51 24.93 3.36 7.31
N ILE A 52 23.87 3.82 7.97
CA ILE A 52 23.80 3.96 9.43
C ILE A 52 23.78 2.56 10.08
N MET A 53 23.12 1.60 9.44
CA MET A 53 23.07 0.22 9.91
C MET A 53 24.41 -0.52 9.73
N TRP A 54 25.18 -0.22 8.68
CA TRP A 54 26.48 -0.87 8.44
C TRP A 54 27.70 -0.12 9.00
N GLY A 55 27.57 1.16 9.34
CA GLY A 55 28.68 1.95 9.89
C GLY A 55 29.11 1.43 11.26
N GLY A 56 30.38 1.07 11.41
CA GLY A 56 31.01 0.74 12.70
C GLY A 56 31.83 1.91 13.23
N GLY A 57 31.62 2.30 14.49
CA GLY A 57 32.33 3.41 15.12
C GLY A 57 31.70 3.82 16.46
N ALA A 58 32.38 4.69 17.22
CA ALA A 58 31.85 5.22 18.48
C ALA A 58 30.52 5.95 18.23
N GLY A 59 29.46 5.57 18.94
CA GLY A 59 28.11 6.12 18.78
C GLY A 59 27.21 5.41 17.76
N SER A 60 27.74 4.46 16.98
CA SER A 60 26.95 3.67 16.03
C SER A 60 25.88 2.82 16.73
N GLU A 61 26.20 2.21 17.89
CA GLU A 61 25.22 1.44 18.66
C GLU A 61 23.99 2.26 19.07
N VAL A 62 24.17 3.54 19.39
CA VAL A 62 23.06 4.42 19.76
C VAL A 62 22.22 4.75 18.52
N MET A 63 22.85 5.08 17.40
CA MET A 63 22.13 5.35 16.16
C MET A 63 21.39 4.13 15.62
N GLN A 64 21.98 2.94 15.69
CA GLN A 64 21.32 1.69 15.30
C GLN A 64 20.08 1.40 16.16
N ARG A 65 20.13 1.65 17.47
CA ARG A 65 18.97 1.47 18.38
C ARG A 65 17.81 2.41 18.06
N ILE A 66 18.08 3.57 17.48
CA ILE A 66 17.06 4.53 17.01
C ILE A 66 16.55 4.14 15.61
N ALA A 67 17.46 3.80 14.69
CA ALA A 67 17.12 3.52 13.30
C ALA A 67 16.42 2.17 13.08
N ALA A 68 16.77 1.13 13.85
CA ALA A 68 16.20 -0.21 13.72
C ALA A 68 14.65 -0.24 13.85
N PRO A 69 14.03 0.32 14.91
CA PRO A 69 12.57 0.36 15.00
C PRO A 69 11.93 1.27 13.93
N MET A 70 12.62 2.31 13.45
CA MET A 70 12.11 3.16 12.36
C MET A 70 12.01 2.38 11.05
N ILE A 71 13.04 1.60 10.69
CA ILE A 71 13.03 0.73 9.50
C ILE A 71 11.91 -0.31 9.62
N GLY A 72 11.79 -0.95 10.79
CA GLY A 72 10.74 -1.93 11.06
C GLY A 72 9.33 -1.32 10.91
N GLY A 73 9.10 -0.14 11.48
CA GLY A 73 7.82 0.57 11.41
C GLY A 73 7.45 1.01 9.99
N MET A 74 8.41 1.54 9.24
CA MET A 74 8.20 1.93 7.84
C MET A 74 7.91 0.77 6.90
N LEU A 75 8.44 -0.42 7.18
CA LEU A 75 8.13 -1.60 6.36
C LEU A 75 6.78 -2.18 6.77
N SER A 76 6.55 -2.35 8.08
CA SER A 76 5.36 -3.00 8.62
C SER A 76 4.08 -2.17 8.47
N ALA A 77 4.12 -0.85 8.70
CA ALA A 77 2.91 -0.02 8.68
C ALA A 77 2.25 0.09 7.28
N PRO A 78 2.99 0.30 6.18
CA PRO A 78 2.40 0.32 4.84
C PRO A 78 1.90 -1.06 4.38
N LEU A 79 2.61 -2.14 4.75
CA LEU A 79 2.19 -3.51 4.49
C LEU A 79 0.89 -3.83 5.23
N LEU A 80 0.85 -3.55 6.53
CA LEU A 80 -0.35 -3.70 7.35
C LEU A 80 -1.50 -2.88 6.79
N SER A 81 -1.26 -1.61 6.43
CA SER A 81 -2.27 -0.76 5.79
C SER A 81 -2.76 -1.32 4.44
N MET A 82 -1.85 -1.84 3.60
CA MET A 82 -2.20 -2.46 2.32
C MET A 82 -2.98 -3.75 2.48
N LEU A 83 -2.86 -4.45 3.61
CA LEU A 83 -3.58 -5.70 3.87
C LEU A 83 -4.90 -5.46 4.62
N VAL A 84 -4.88 -4.57 5.62
CA VAL A 84 -6.02 -4.23 6.48
C VAL A 84 -7.09 -3.48 5.71
N ILE A 85 -6.74 -2.48 4.89
CA ILE A 85 -7.74 -1.71 4.12
C ILE A 85 -8.58 -2.60 3.20
N PRO A 86 -8.01 -3.48 2.34
CA PRO A 86 -8.82 -4.37 1.51
C PRO A 86 -9.55 -5.43 2.33
N ALA A 87 -8.96 -5.95 3.41
CA ALA A 87 -9.65 -6.90 4.29
C ALA A 87 -10.90 -6.27 4.94
N MET A 88 -10.76 -5.05 5.49
CA MET A 88 -11.87 -4.26 6.02
C MET A 88 -12.92 -3.95 4.95
N TYR A 89 -12.48 -3.57 3.74
CA TYR A 89 -13.39 -3.33 2.63
C TYR A 89 -14.19 -4.58 2.27
N MET A 90 -13.53 -5.75 2.16
CA MET A 90 -14.19 -7.02 1.89
C MET A 90 -15.18 -7.42 3.00
N LEU A 91 -14.84 -7.22 4.27
CA LEU A 91 -15.72 -7.50 5.40
C LEU A 91 -16.98 -6.62 5.37
N LEU A 92 -16.82 -5.30 5.20
CA LEU A 92 -17.94 -4.37 5.12
C LEU A 92 -18.84 -4.65 3.90
N HIS A 93 -18.26 -4.90 2.73
CA HIS A 93 -19.03 -5.26 1.52
C HIS A 93 -19.75 -6.61 1.63
N LYS A 94 -19.24 -7.53 2.46
CA LYS A 94 -19.85 -8.84 2.68
C LYS A 94 -20.97 -8.76 3.72
N ALA A 95 -20.85 -7.87 4.70
CA ALA A 95 -21.90 -7.55 5.68
C ALA A 95 -23.11 -6.87 5.02
N ASP A 96 -22.88 -5.98 4.04
CA ASP A 96 -23.94 -5.28 3.28
C ASP A 96 -24.69 -6.19 2.28
N ARG A 97 -24.27 -7.46 2.14
CA ARG A 97 -24.89 -8.48 1.28
C ARG A 97 -25.57 -9.61 2.05
N GLN A 98 -25.71 -9.52 3.37
CA GLN A 98 -26.54 -10.45 4.12
C GLN A 98 -27.96 -9.89 4.27
N PRO A 99 -28.98 -10.55 3.67
CA PRO A 99 -30.39 -10.19 3.80
C PRO A 99 -30.95 -10.48 5.20
#